data_AF-A0A9X7E193-F1
#
_entry.id   AF-A0A9X7E193-F1
#
_cell.length_a   1.000
_cell.length_b   1.000
_cell.length_c   1.000
_cell.angle_alpha   90.00
_cell.angle_beta   90.00
_cell.angle_gamma   90.00
#
_symmetry.space_group_name_H-M   'P 1'
#
loop_
_entity.id
_entity.type
_entity.pdbx_description
1 polymer ?
#
loop_
_entity_poly.entity_id
_entity_poly.type
_entity_poly.pdbx_seq_one_letter_code
_entity_poly.pdbx_strand_id
1 'polypeptide(L)'
;MPFKVYEYFVPKSAGLEIANYADVRDLGPIGDFIGGTTVAFLTAASTVFLLATIIMQRKEIKISQRNIEELVKQTEASVNQAAEARKESQITNETMKKQQFETTFFNMVTLHQNIVGKLQYEDKKGNEVIESSRSALRDDYYEIANSSFKKLYVTDDYDEIVDLIAYLQLCKFPDVKSIEKNNKTEVLQAFNELDFRDVIKFSEGNKIIREFFKDVISKPNEDFISDAYHNFDVKYDSVLGSYFNSITTIIKFLRDSQYEIEDRINNKQDNKIYREIFFSQFAPNEIMVIYYYAKYRPSNEWLLEELKAYNLFYPRLVETLYLFCAVDRSNIEELSK
;
A
#
# COMPACT_ATOMS: atom_id res chain seq x y z
N MET A 1 66.87 83.42 -16.18
CA MET A 1 65.73 84.29 -15.80
C MET A 1 65.19 83.81 -14.45
N PRO A 2 64.77 84.72 -13.55
CA PRO A 2 65.62 85.04 -12.41
C PRO A 2 64.98 84.90 -11.01
N PHE A 3 65.88 84.87 -10.03
CA PHE A 3 65.82 85.33 -8.64
C PHE A 3 64.65 86.22 -8.20
N LYS A 4 64.24 86.03 -6.93
CA LYS A 4 64.13 87.12 -5.94
C LYS A 4 64.36 86.58 -4.52
N VAL A 5 65.61 86.73 -4.06
CA VAL A 5 65.97 86.74 -2.64
C VAL A 5 65.60 88.13 -2.13
N TYR A 6 64.77 88.20 -1.09
CA TYR A 6 64.55 89.43 -0.35
C TYR A 6 65.49 89.44 0.86
N GLU A 7 66.61 90.14 0.71
CA GLU A 7 67.25 90.78 1.85
C GLU A 7 66.43 92.01 2.20
N TYR A 8 66.11 92.20 3.49
CA TYR A 8 66.43 93.47 4.15
C TYR A 8 66.32 93.37 5.67
N PHE A 9 67.28 94.06 6.28
CA PHE A 9 67.26 94.74 7.57
C PHE A 9 67.74 93.99 8.82
N VAL A 10 69.02 94.19 9.11
CA VAL A 10 69.64 94.01 10.43
C VAL A 10 69.10 95.10 11.37
N PRO A 11 68.51 94.76 12.54
CA PRO A 11 67.91 95.75 13.41
C PRO A 11 68.95 96.51 14.23
N LYS A 12 68.74 97.83 14.30
CA LYS A 12 69.44 98.77 15.17
C LYS A 12 68.83 98.67 16.57
N SER A 13 69.66 98.29 17.54
CA SER A 13 69.54 98.52 18.99
C SER A 13 68.28 99.25 19.49
N ALA A 14 67.35 98.50 20.08
CA ALA A 14 66.39 99.00 21.05
C ALA A 14 66.36 98.00 22.21
N GLY A 15 66.73 98.47 23.41
CA GLY A 15 66.88 97.65 24.61
C GLY A 15 65.58 96.96 24.98
N LEU A 16 65.66 95.64 25.18
CA LEU A 16 64.73 94.91 26.02
C LEU A 16 65.53 94.55 27.28
N GLU A 17 65.17 95.18 28.40
CA GLU A 17 65.72 94.85 29.71
C GLU A 17 65.49 93.36 29.98
N ILE A 18 66.59 92.63 30.15
CA ILE A 18 66.55 91.31 30.77
C ILE A 18 66.30 91.60 32.25
N ALA A 19 65.09 91.34 32.73
CA ALA A 19 64.79 91.38 34.16
C ALA A 19 65.79 90.45 34.88
N ASN A 20 66.62 91.06 35.71
CA ASN A 20 67.70 90.39 36.43
C ASN A 20 67.08 89.69 37.65
N TYR A 21 66.81 88.38 37.54
CA TYR A 21 66.38 87.57 38.68
C TYR A 21 67.59 87.30 39.59
N ALA A 22 67.83 88.20 40.54
CA ALA A 22 68.81 88.03 41.60
C ALA A 22 68.15 87.33 42.80
N ASP A 23 68.60 86.09 43.07
CA ASP A 23 68.21 85.20 44.17
C ASP A 23 67.20 84.08 43.81
N VAL A 24 67.56 82.84 44.16
CA VAL A 24 66.84 81.59 43.85
C VAL A 24 65.48 81.53 44.58
N ARG A 25 65.29 82.38 45.59
CA ARG A 25 64.03 82.54 46.36
C ARG A 25 62.92 83.25 45.58
N ASP A 26 63.24 84.14 44.63
CA ASP A 26 62.24 84.84 43.79
C ASP A 26 61.73 83.99 42.62
N LEU A 27 62.39 82.85 42.33
CA LEU A 27 61.91 81.82 41.41
C LEU A 27 60.89 80.87 42.07
N GLY A 28 60.75 80.89 43.40
CA GLY A 28 59.78 80.08 44.15
C GLY A 28 58.32 80.36 43.75
N PRO A 29 57.85 81.62 43.77
CA PRO A 29 56.48 81.97 43.36
C PRO A 29 56.17 81.69 41.89
N ILE A 30 57.16 81.84 41.00
CA ILE A 30 57.04 81.51 39.57
C ILE A 30 57.01 79.98 39.40
N GLY A 31 57.85 79.26 40.14
CA GLY A 31 57.87 77.80 40.18
C GLY A 31 56.58 77.21 40.75
N ASP A 32 55.99 77.81 41.78
CA ASP A 32 54.69 77.43 42.36
C ASP A 32 53.53 77.75 41.40
N PHE A 33 53.61 78.87 40.67
CA PHE A 33 52.62 79.19 39.63
C PHE A 33 52.70 78.20 38.47
N ILE A 34 53.89 77.93 37.93
CA ILE A 34 54.10 76.96 36.83
C ILE A 34 53.78 75.54 37.30
N GLY A 35 54.19 75.14 38.49
CA GLY A 35 53.89 73.84 39.08
C GLY A 35 52.39 73.65 39.31
N GLY A 36 51.73 74.63 39.91
CA GLY A 36 50.29 74.62 40.17
C GLY A 36 49.44 74.66 38.89
N THR A 37 49.78 75.50 37.91
CA THR A 37 49.07 75.55 36.61
C THR A 37 49.36 74.36 35.73
N THR A 38 50.57 73.80 35.75
CA THR A 38 50.90 72.57 35.01
C THR A 38 50.11 71.38 35.56
N VAL A 39 50.03 71.21 36.88
CA VAL A 39 49.23 70.14 37.48
C VAL A 39 47.74 70.35 37.19
N ALA A 40 47.22 71.58 37.30
CA ALA A 40 45.83 71.88 36.98
C ALA A 40 45.51 71.63 35.49
N PHE A 41 46.40 72.04 34.58
CA PHE A 41 46.28 71.80 33.15
C PHE A 41 46.35 70.32 32.79
N LEU A 42 47.32 69.58 33.35
CA LEU A 42 47.45 68.12 33.15
C LEU A 42 46.25 67.37 33.73
N THR A 43 45.70 67.81 34.85
CA THR A 43 44.48 67.24 35.45
C THR A 43 43.24 67.51 34.58
N ALA A 44 43.10 68.74 34.06
CA ALA A 44 42.04 69.08 33.12
C ALA A 44 42.16 68.29 31.81
N ALA A 45 43.37 68.19 31.23
CA ALA A 45 43.64 67.39 30.05
C ALA A 45 43.35 65.91 30.28
N SER A 46 43.77 65.35 31.43
CA SER A 46 43.47 63.96 31.81
C SER A 46 41.96 63.71 31.95
N THR A 47 41.22 64.68 32.48
CA THR A 47 39.75 64.61 32.59
C THR A 47 39.09 64.62 31.20
N VAL A 48 39.57 65.46 30.27
CA VAL A 48 39.09 65.49 28.87
C VAL A 48 39.42 64.19 28.14
N PHE A 49 40.63 63.64 28.31
CA PHE A 49 41.01 62.36 27.73
C PHE A 49 40.18 61.19 28.30
N LEU A 50 39.89 61.20 29.61
CA LEU A 50 39.00 60.24 30.25
C LEU A 50 37.57 60.34 29.66
N LEU A 51 37.03 61.56 29.50
CA LEU A 51 35.73 61.79 28.87
C LEU A 51 35.71 61.31 27.41
N ALA A 52 36.76 61.56 26.63
CA ALA A 52 36.89 61.06 25.27
C ALA A 52 36.91 59.52 25.22
N THR A 53 37.60 58.89 26.16
CA THR A 53 37.65 57.43 26.32
C THR A 53 36.27 56.86 26.66
N ILE A 54 35.54 57.49 27.59
CA ILE A 54 34.17 57.09 27.96
C ILE A 54 33.21 57.23 26.77
N ILE A 55 33.32 58.29 25.97
CA ILE A 55 32.50 58.48 24.76
C ILE A 55 32.80 57.37 23.74
N MET A 56 34.09 57.02 23.57
CA MET A 56 34.51 55.95 22.67
C MET A 56 33.98 54.58 23.14
N GLN A 57 34.13 54.25 24.42
CA GLN A 57 33.59 53.03 25.03
C GLN A 57 32.05 52.93 24.87
N ARG A 58 31.33 54.05 25.03
CA ARG A 58 29.87 54.08 24.80
C ARG A 58 29.50 53.79 23.33
N LYS A 59 30.34 54.22 22.37
CA LYS A 59 30.14 53.90 20.95
C LYS A 59 30.41 52.41 20.67
N GLU A 60 31.48 51.85 21.23
CA GLU A 60 31.80 50.42 21.10
C GLU A 60 30.70 49.52 21.67
N ILE A 61 30.17 49.84 22.85
CA ILE A 61 29.06 49.06 23.45
C ILE A 61 27.83 49.09 22.54
N LYS A 62 27.48 50.25 21.96
CA LYS A 62 26.34 50.35 21.03
C LYS A 62 26.56 49.53 19.75
N ILE A 63 27.78 49.52 19.22
CA ILE A 63 28.13 48.71 18.05
C ILE A 63 28.06 47.22 18.41
N SER A 64 28.60 46.83 19.57
CA SER A 64 28.54 45.45 20.08
C SER A 64 27.11 44.96 20.25
N GLN A 65 26.22 45.78 20.84
CA GLN A 65 24.79 45.46 20.97
C GLN A 65 24.13 45.21 19.62
N ARG A 66 24.37 46.07 18.61
CA ARG A 66 23.84 45.87 17.26
C ARG A 66 24.37 44.60 16.60
N ASN A 67 25.66 44.32 16.73
CA ASN A 67 26.25 43.11 16.18
C ASN A 67 25.64 41.85 16.84
N ILE A 68 25.41 41.89 18.16
CA ILE A 68 24.71 40.81 18.87
C ILE A 68 23.28 40.66 18.34
N GLU A 69 22.54 41.76 18.17
CA GLU A 69 21.19 41.74 17.61
C GLU A 69 21.15 41.15 16.19
N GLU A 70 22.11 41.52 15.32
CA GLU A 70 22.23 40.95 13.98
C GLU A 70 22.59 39.46 14.01
N LEU A 71 23.51 39.05 14.88
CA LEU A 71 23.87 37.64 15.06
C LEU A 71 22.69 36.81 15.59
N VAL A 72 21.90 37.35 16.53
CA VAL A 72 20.68 36.70 17.02
C VAL A 72 19.68 36.56 15.87
N LYS A 73 19.42 37.62 15.09
CA LYS A 73 18.54 37.55 13.91
C LYS A 73 19.01 36.53 12.87
N GLN A 74 20.32 36.48 12.59
CA GLN A 74 20.89 35.48 11.68
C GLN A 74 20.74 34.05 12.23
N THR A 75 20.94 33.87 13.53
CA THR A 75 20.78 32.57 14.20
C THR A 75 19.31 32.13 14.15
N GLU A 76 18.37 33.02 14.47
CA GLU A 76 16.94 32.74 14.36
C GLU A 76 16.52 32.38 12.93
N ALA A 77 16.97 33.15 11.93
CA ALA A 77 16.71 32.84 10.53
C ALA A 77 17.30 31.49 10.10
N SER A 78 18.53 31.18 10.52
CA SER A 78 19.19 29.90 10.25
C SER A 78 18.47 28.71 10.91
N VAL A 79 18.02 28.87 12.16
CA VAL A 79 17.23 27.85 12.87
C VAL A 79 15.89 27.63 12.15
N ASN A 80 15.21 28.70 11.73
CA ASN A 80 13.95 28.60 10.98
C ASN A 80 14.15 27.91 9.63
N GLN A 81 15.19 28.28 8.87
CA GLN A 81 15.54 27.62 7.60
C GLN A 81 15.87 26.14 7.80
N ALA A 82 16.63 25.80 8.84
CA ALA A 82 16.93 24.41 9.16
C ALA A 82 15.67 23.62 9.56
N ALA A 83 14.73 24.25 10.25
CA ALA A 83 13.45 23.63 10.59
C ALA A 83 12.57 23.40 9.35
N GLU A 84 12.50 24.37 8.43
CA GLU A 84 11.80 24.23 7.14
C GLU A 84 12.43 23.14 6.26
N ALA A 85 13.75 23.15 6.11
CA ALA A 85 14.47 22.13 5.34
C ALA A 85 14.26 20.72 5.91
N ARG A 86 14.17 20.57 7.25
CA ARG A 86 13.83 19.28 7.87
C ARG A 86 12.41 18.83 7.53
N LYS A 87 11.43 19.75 7.55
CA LYS A 87 10.05 19.43 7.15
C LYS A 87 9.98 19.01 5.70
N GLU A 88 10.62 19.77 4.81
CA GLU A 88 10.69 19.43 3.38
C GLU A 88 11.37 18.08 3.14
N SER A 89 12.47 17.81 3.85
CA SER A 89 13.15 16.51 3.79
C SER A 89 12.27 15.36 4.27
N GLN A 90 11.45 15.56 5.31
CA GLN A 90 10.50 14.55 5.79
C GLN A 90 9.42 14.27 4.75
N ILE A 91 8.78 15.32 4.22
CA ILE A 91 7.76 15.21 3.16
C ILE A 91 8.32 14.51 1.93
N THR A 92 9.56 14.85 1.54
CA THR A 92 10.25 14.21 0.41
C THR A 92 10.48 12.73 0.69
N ASN A 93 10.93 12.36 1.89
CA ASN A 93 11.15 10.96 2.27
C ASN A 93 9.84 10.15 2.23
N GLU A 94 8.76 10.69 2.77
CA GLU A 94 7.43 10.07 2.75
C GLU A 94 6.90 9.91 1.32
N THR A 95 7.06 10.94 0.48
CA THR A 95 6.69 10.90 -0.94
C THR A 95 7.48 9.84 -1.69
N MET A 96 8.80 9.76 -1.46
CA MET A 96 9.65 8.73 -2.08
C MET A 96 9.25 7.32 -1.67
N LYS A 97 8.96 7.08 -0.38
CA LYS A 97 8.47 5.78 0.10
C LYS A 97 7.16 5.39 -0.58
N LYS A 98 6.23 6.34 -0.70
CA LYS A 98 4.97 6.14 -1.42
C LYS A 98 5.18 5.78 -2.88
N GLN A 99 6.02 6.53 -3.58
CA GLN A 99 6.35 6.23 -4.97
C GLN A 99 7.02 4.87 -5.15
N GLN A 100 7.92 4.47 -4.24
CA GLN A 100 8.55 3.14 -4.26
C GLN A 100 7.52 2.02 -4.07
N PHE A 101 6.60 2.21 -3.12
CA PHE A 101 5.48 1.30 -2.93
C PHE A 101 4.60 1.21 -4.17
N GLU A 102 4.11 2.33 -4.69
CA GLU A 102 3.24 2.40 -5.87
C GLU A 102 3.90 1.76 -7.09
N THR A 103 5.17 2.08 -7.34
CA THR A 103 5.94 1.49 -8.44
C THR A 103 6.03 -0.02 -8.31
N THR A 104 6.33 -0.53 -7.10
CA THR A 104 6.41 -1.97 -6.84
C THR A 104 5.04 -2.63 -7.02
N PHE A 105 3.99 -2.03 -6.48
CA PHE A 105 2.61 -2.49 -6.62
C PHE A 105 2.19 -2.62 -8.08
N PHE A 106 2.31 -1.55 -8.88
CA PHE A 106 1.91 -1.57 -10.28
C PHE A 106 2.75 -2.53 -11.13
N ASN A 107 4.04 -2.70 -10.80
CA ASN A 107 4.88 -3.71 -11.43
C ASN A 107 4.36 -5.12 -11.12
N MET A 108 3.95 -5.41 -9.88
CA MET A 108 3.38 -6.72 -9.52
C MET A 108 2.05 -6.95 -10.24
N VAL A 109 1.17 -5.94 -10.34
CA VAL A 109 -0.08 -6.03 -11.12
C VAL A 109 0.21 -6.32 -12.59
N THR A 110 1.20 -5.64 -13.18
CA THR A 110 1.63 -5.87 -14.57
C THR A 110 2.18 -7.29 -14.76
N LEU A 111 2.99 -7.79 -13.82
CA LEU A 111 3.49 -9.17 -13.84
C LEU A 111 2.35 -10.17 -13.73
N HIS A 112 1.34 -9.91 -12.91
CA HIS A 112 0.15 -10.74 -12.80
C HIS A 112 -0.62 -10.80 -14.13
N GLN A 113 -0.89 -9.67 -14.77
CA GLN A 113 -1.52 -9.63 -16.10
C GLN A 113 -0.72 -10.41 -17.14
N ASN A 114 0.61 -10.33 -17.10
CA ASN A 114 1.48 -11.11 -17.97
C ASN A 114 1.42 -12.62 -17.69
N ILE A 115 1.26 -13.03 -16.43
CA ILE A 115 1.05 -14.44 -16.07
C ILE A 115 -0.29 -14.92 -16.63
N VAL A 116 -1.36 -14.14 -16.43
CA VAL A 116 -2.69 -14.44 -16.98
C VAL A 116 -2.61 -14.60 -18.51
N GLY A 117 -2.00 -13.65 -19.21
CA GLY A 117 -1.84 -13.72 -20.68
C GLY A 117 -0.99 -14.90 -21.18
N LYS A 118 -0.18 -15.51 -20.32
CA LYS A 118 0.65 -16.69 -20.63
C LYS A 118 0.01 -18.02 -20.23
N LEU A 119 -1.14 -18.00 -19.56
CA LEU A 119 -1.87 -19.22 -19.23
C LEU A 119 -2.19 -19.98 -20.52
N GLN A 120 -1.88 -21.27 -20.52
CA GLN A 120 -2.17 -22.17 -21.62
C GLN A 120 -2.47 -23.56 -21.07
N TYR A 121 -3.58 -24.13 -21.52
CA TYR A 121 -3.97 -25.50 -21.21
C TYR A 121 -4.74 -26.05 -22.39
N GLU A 122 -4.27 -27.17 -22.96
CA GLU A 122 -4.82 -27.73 -24.20
C GLU A 122 -4.89 -26.68 -25.33
N ASP A 123 -6.08 -26.43 -25.87
CA ASP A 123 -6.35 -25.43 -26.91
C ASP A 123 -6.67 -24.03 -26.35
N LYS A 124 -6.83 -23.91 -25.02
CA LYS A 124 -7.25 -22.67 -24.34
C LYS A 124 -6.07 -21.79 -23.96
N LYS A 125 -6.29 -20.48 -23.96
CA LYS A 125 -5.29 -19.46 -23.62
C LYS A 125 -5.86 -18.34 -22.76
N GLY A 126 -5.02 -17.77 -21.92
CA GLY A 126 -5.39 -16.63 -21.10
C GLY A 126 -6.57 -16.95 -20.17
N ASN A 127 -7.54 -16.04 -20.14
CA ASN A 127 -8.74 -16.19 -19.32
C ASN A 127 -9.58 -17.42 -19.66
N GLU A 128 -9.57 -17.92 -20.90
CA GLU A 128 -10.32 -19.12 -21.28
C GLU A 128 -9.87 -20.37 -20.50
N VAL A 129 -8.59 -20.40 -20.08
CA VAL A 129 -8.07 -21.46 -19.21
C VAL A 129 -8.79 -21.46 -17.86
N ILE A 130 -9.04 -20.28 -17.30
CA ILE A 130 -9.70 -20.11 -15.99
C ILE A 130 -11.18 -20.46 -16.10
N GLU A 131 -11.84 -20.12 -17.20
CA GLU A 131 -13.24 -20.51 -17.45
C GLU A 131 -13.39 -22.02 -17.59
N SER A 132 -12.44 -22.65 -18.30
CA SER A 132 -12.41 -24.10 -18.49
C SER A 132 -12.08 -24.83 -17.18
N SER A 133 -11.16 -24.30 -16.39
CA SER A 133 -10.81 -24.87 -15.09
C SER A 133 -11.97 -24.78 -14.10
N ARG A 134 -12.71 -23.66 -14.11
CA ARG A 134 -13.94 -23.50 -13.32
C ARG A 134 -15.00 -24.54 -13.72
N SER A 135 -15.16 -24.79 -15.01
CA SER A 135 -16.11 -25.79 -15.52
C SER A 135 -15.69 -27.20 -15.11
N ALA A 136 -14.39 -27.52 -15.20
CA ALA A 136 -13.83 -28.79 -14.76
C ALA A 136 -14.07 -29.04 -13.25
N LEU A 137 -13.90 -28.03 -12.40
CA LEU A 137 -14.22 -28.14 -10.96
C LEU A 137 -15.70 -28.54 -10.75
N ARG A 138 -16.61 -27.91 -11.50
CA ARG A 138 -18.03 -28.23 -11.45
C ARG A 138 -18.29 -29.67 -11.91
N ASP A 139 -17.63 -30.09 -12.97
CA ASP A 139 -17.83 -31.43 -13.54
C ASP A 139 -17.30 -32.51 -12.60
N ASP A 140 -16.12 -32.33 -12.01
CA ASP A 140 -15.53 -33.24 -11.02
C ASP A 140 -16.48 -33.43 -9.81
N TYR A 141 -17.09 -32.34 -9.33
CA TYR A 141 -18.11 -32.42 -8.28
C TYR A 141 -19.28 -33.31 -8.68
N TYR A 142 -19.83 -33.09 -9.88
CA TYR A 142 -21.00 -33.86 -10.31
C TYR A 142 -20.65 -35.31 -10.62
N GLU A 143 -19.44 -35.64 -11.04
CA GLU A 143 -19.00 -37.03 -11.16
C GLU A 143 -19.00 -37.74 -9.81
N ILE A 144 -18.45 -37.10 -8.77
CA ILE A 144 -18.44 -37.62 -7.39
C ILE A 144 -19.87 -37.77 -6.88
N ALA A 145 -20.69 -36.73 -7.02
CA ALA A 145 -22.05 -36.70 -6.50
C ALA A 145 -22.95 -37.71 -7.22
N ASN A 146 -22.88 -37.82 -8.55
CA ASN A 146 -23.59 -38.85 -9.33
C ASN A 146 -23.21 -40.25 -8.85
N SER A 147 -21.91 -40.52 -8.71
CA SER A 147 -21.40 -41.83 -8.29
C SER A 147 -21.86 -42.19 -6.89
N SER A 148 -21.86 -41.22 -5.97
CA SER A 148 -22.33 -41.41 -4.60
C SER A 148 -23.84 -41.65 -4.54
N PHE A 149 -24.62 -40.86 -5.28
CA PHE A 149 -26.08 -40.98 -5.36
C PHE A 149 -26.53 -42.33 -5.94
N LYS A 150 -25.89 -42.78 -7.03
CA LYS A 150 -26.21 -44.08 -7.67
C LYS A 150 -26.02 -45.27 -6.73
N LYS A 151 -25.02 -45.23 -5.84
CA LYS A 151 -24.77 -46.31 -4.86
C LYS A 151 -25.94 -46.55 -3.92
N LEU A 152 -26.80 -45.55 -3.70
CA LEU A 152 -28.00 -45.69 -2.85
C LEU A 152 -29.05 -46.64 -3.45
N TYR A 153 -29.10 -46.77 -4.78
CA TYR A 153 -30.14 -47.56 -5.46
C TYR A 153 -29.63 -48.93 -5.95
N VAL A 154 -28.33 -49.05 -6.21
CA VAL A 154 -27.75 -50.28 -6.81
C VAL A 154 -27.86 -51.50 -5.87
N THR A 155 -27.97 -51.31 -4.55
CA THR A 155 -28.04 -52.42 -3.59
C THR A 155 -29.45 -52.96 -3.38
N ASP A 156 -30.47 -52.10 -3.31
CA ASP A 156 -31.80 -52.49 -2.78
C ASP A 156 -33.00 -52.09 -3.66
N ASP A 157 -32.82 -51.24 -4.69
CA ASP A 157 -33.93 -50.59 -5.42
C ASP A 157 -33.89 -50.82 -6.96
N TYR A 158 -33.62 -52.06 -7.39
CA TYR A 158 -33.49 -52.37 -8.82
C TYR A 158 -34.76 -52.04 -9.64
N ASP A 159 -35.95 -52.26 -9.09
CA ASP A 159 -37.22 -51.97 -9.79
C ASP A 159 -37.37 -50.46 -10.07
N GLU A 160 -36.92 -49.59 -9.16
CA GLU A 160 -36.94 -48.14 -9.38
C GLU A 160 -36.00 -47.71 -10.51
N ILE A 161 -34.87 -48.41 -10.67
CA ILE A 161 -33.94 -48.21 -11.78
C ILE A 161 -34.60 -48.61 -13.12
N VAL A 162 -35.32 -49.73 -13.15
CA VAL A 162 -36.06 -50.17 -14.35
C VAL A 162 -37.13 -49.13 -14.73
N ASP A 163 -37.85 -48.60 -13.74
CA ASP A 163 -38.86 -47.55 -13.94
C ASP A 163 -38.24 -46.24 -14.48
N LEU A 164 -37.06 -45.87 -13.99
CA LEU A 164 -36.30 -44.74 -14.53
C LEU A 164 -35.93 -44.94 -16.00
N ILE A 165 -35.36 -46.09 -16.36
CA ILE A 165 -35.00 -46.38 -17.75
C ILE A 165 -36.26 -46.38 -18.65
N ALA A 166 -37.35 -46.98 -18.18
CA ALA A 166 -38.62 -46.98 -18.90
C ALA A 166 -39.16 -45.56 -19.12
N TYR A 167 -39.09 -44.70 -18.10
CA TYR A 167 -39.51 -43.30 -18.20
C TYR A 167 -38.62 -42.52 -19.18
N LEU A 168 -37.30 -42.66 -19.10
CA LEU A 168 -36.38 -41.97 -20.00
C LEU A 168 -36.56 -42.40 -21.47
N GLN A 169 -36.91 -43.66 -21.73
CA GLN A 169 -37.31 -44.14 -23.06
C GLN A 169 -38.60 -43.46 -23.58
N LEU A 170 -39.60 -43.27 -22.71
CA LEU A 170 -40.83 -42.52 -23.05
C LEU A 170 -40.52 -41.06 -23.39
N CYS A 171 -39.59 -40.45 -22.66
CA CYS A 171 -39.07 -39.11 -22.93
C CYS A 171 -38.16 -39.05 -24.17
N LYS A 172 -37.91 -40.18 -24.85
CA LYS A 172 -37.04 -40.31 -26.03
C LYS A 172 -35.60 -39.87 -25.75
N PHE A 173 -35.09 -40.11 -24.55
CA PHE A 173 -33.69 -39.85 -24.22
C PHE A 173 -32.77 -40.80 -25.03
N PRO A 174 -31.80 -40.28 -25.81
CA PRO A 174 -31.04 -41.08 -26.77
C PRO A 174 -30.30 -42.27 -26.14
N ASP A 175 -29.65 -42.07 -24.99
CA ASP A 175 -28.69 -43.02 -24.44
C ASP A 175 -29.33 -44.30 -23.89
N VAL A 176 -30.65 -44.28 -23.63
CA VAL A 176 -31.39 -45.43 -23.09
C VAL A 176 -32.32 -46.08 -24.12
N LYS A 177 -32.36 -45.58 -25.36
CA LYS A 177 -33.38 -45.94 -26.36
C LYS A 177 -33.37 -47.43 -26.73
N SER A 178 -32.20 -48.05 -26.76
CA SER A 178 -31.99 -49.45 -27.18
C SER A 178 -31.87 -50.44 -26.02
N ILE A 179 -32.01 -49.98 -24.77
CA ILE A 179 -31.77 -50.81 -23.58
C ILE A 179 -32.91 -51.81 -23.37
N GLU A 180 -32.56 -53.10 -23.27
CA GLU A 180 -33.51 -54.16 -22.96
C GLU A 180 -33.81 -54.20 -21.46
N LYS A 181 -35.05 -53.88 -21.08
CA LYS A 181 -35.46 -53.76 -19.65
C LYS A 181 -35.36 -55.07 -18.87
N ASN A 182 -35.45 -56.20 -19.55
CA ASN A 182 -35.32 -57.55 -18.99
C ASN A 182 -33.85 -57.97 -18.82
N ASN A 183 -32.90 -57.25 -19.41
CA ASN A 183 -31.48 -57.51 -19.22
C ASN A 183 -30.93 -56.67 -18.05
N LYS A 184 -30.83 -57.30 -16.88
CA LYS A 184 -30.35 -56.66 -15.65
C LYS A 184 -28.97 -56.01 -15.82
N THR A 185 -28.08 -56.62 -16.58
CA THR A 185 -26.74 -56.10 -16.79
C THR A 185 -26.78 -54.81 -17.60
N GLU A 186 -27.56 -54.77 -18.70
CA GLU A 186 -27.71 -53.58 -19.53
C GLU A 186 -28.37 -52.43 -18.78
N VAL A 187 -29.42 -52.72 -18.00
CA VAL A 187 -30.12 -51.71 -17.18
C VAL A 187 -29.17 -51.07 -16.16
N LEU A 188 -28.42 -51.90 -15.43
CA LEU A 188 -27.46 -51.40 -14.44
C LEU A 188 -26.30 -50.65 -15.09
N GLN A 189 -25.82 -51.09 -16.26
CA GLN A 189 -24.78 -50.38 -17.00
C GLN A 189 -25.29 -49.00 -17.44
N ALA A 190 -26.46 -48.93 -18.07
CA ALA A 190 -27.06 -47.67 -18.50
C ALA A 190 -27.30 -46.72 -17.33
N PHE A 191 -27.75 -47.23 -16.18
CA PHE A 191 -27.91 -46.42 -14.96
C PHE A 191 -26.57 -45.88 -14.44
N ASN A 192 -25.52 -46.72 -14.45
CA ASN A 192 -24.20 -46.31 -13.99
C ASN A 192 -23.55 -45.28 -14.93
N GLU A 193 -23.81 -45.35 -16.24
CA GLU A 193 -23.30 -44.42 -17.24
C GLU A 193 -24.11 -43.10 -17.32
N LEU A 194 -25.37 -43.11 -16.90
CA LEU A 194 -26.25 -41.94 -16.94
C LEU A 194 -25.73 -40.76 -16.11
N ASP A 195 -25.41 -39.62 -16.71
CA ASP A 195 -25.25 -38.38 -15.96
C ASP A 195 -26.62 -37.79 -15.64
N PHE A 196 -26.98 -37.72 -14.36
CA PHE A 196 -28.28 -37.19 -13.95
C PHE A 196 -28.47 -35.73 -14.37
N ARG A 197 -27.40 -34.97 -14.62
CA ARG A 197 -27.48 -33.60 -15.14
C ARG A 197 -28.20 -33.50 -16.47
N ASP A 198 -28.03 -34.49 -17.34
CA ASP A 198 -28.62 -34.50 -18.68
C ASP A 198 -30.14 -34.75 -18.66
N VAL A 199 -30.64 -35.29 -17.54
CA VAL A 199 -32.04 -35.67 -17.36
C VAL A 199 -32.78 -34.83 -16.31
N ILE A 200 -32.15 -33.81 -15.70
CA ILE A 200 -32.77 -32.92 -14.71
C ILE A 200 -34.09 -32.30 -15.21
N LYS A 201 -34.17 -31.97 -16.50
CA LYS A 201 -35.37 -31.40 -17.14
C LYS A 201 -36.61 -32.31 -17.05
N PHE A 202 -36.43 -33.59 -16.74
CA PHE A 202 -37.50 -34.57 -16.61
C PHE A 202 -37.84 -34.88 -15.13
N SER A 203 -37.35 -34.10 -14.18
CA SER A 203 -37.47 -34.33 -12.73
C SER A 203 -38.91 -34.45 -12.21
N GLU A 204 -39.88 -33.80 -12.84
CA GLU A 204 -41.29 -33.87 -12.40
C GLU A 204 -41.88 -35.28 -12.53
N GLY A 205 -41.46 -36.04 -13.54
CA GLY A 205 -42.09 -37.32 -13.91
C GLY A 205 -41.40 -38.58 -13.39
N ASN A 206 -40.26 -38.48 -12.69
CA ASN A 206 -39.60 -39.66 -12.11
C ASN A 206 -39.06 -39.39 -10.70
N LYS A 207 -39.23 -40.36 -9.79
CA LYS A 207 -38.82 -40.28 -8.38
C LYS A 207 -37.31 -40.06 -8.23
N ILE A 208 -36.48 -40.90 -8.84
CA ILE A 208 -35.01 -40.86 -8.73
C ILE A 208 -34.47 -39.52 -9.23
N ILE A 209 -34.95 -39.02 -10.38
CA ILE A 209 -34.50 -37.72 -10.92
C ILE A 209 -34.89 -36.57 -9.97
N ARG A 210 -36.10 -36.64 -9.38
CA ARG A 210 -36.57 -35.65 -8.39
C ARG A 210 -35.73 -35.66 -7.12
N GLU A 211 -35.37 -36.84 -6.63
CA GLU A 211 -34.50 -37.02 -5.47
C GLU A 211 -33.10 -36.48 -5.75
N PHE A 212 -32.52 -36.79 -6.92
CA PHE A 212 -31.25 -36.20 -7.34
C PHE A 212 -31.29 -34.66 -7.37
N PHE A 213 -32.32 -34.08 -7.99
CA PHE A 213 -32.47 -32.62 -8.03
C PHE A 213 -32.58 -32.00 -6.63
N LYS A 214 -33.35 -32.63 -5.74
CA LYS A 214 -33.58 -32.12 -4.38
C LYS A 214 -32.34 -32.26 -3.49
N ASP A 215 -31.67 -33.41 -3.55
CA ASP A 215 -30.66 -33.79 -2.57
C ASP A 215 -29.23 -33.52 -3.06
N VAL A 216 -29.01 -33.38 -4.37
CA VAL A 216 -27.69 -33.07 -4.95
C VAL A 216 -27.65 -31.65 -5.52
N ILE A 217 -28.58 -31.29 -6.41
CA ILE A 217 -28.54 -29.98 -7.10
C ILE A 217 -28.95 -28.84 -6.16
N SER A 218 -30.05 -29.03 -5.42
CA SER A 218 -30.59 -27.99 -4.55
C SER A 218 -29.82 -27.86 -3.23
N LYS A 219 -29.09 -28.92 -2.85
CA LYS A 219 -28.31 -28.99 -1.60
C LYS A 219 -26.94 -29.62 -1.84
N PRO A 220 -26.01 -28.90 -2.52
CA PRO A 220 -24.70 -29.46 -2.77
C PRO A 220 -23.98 -29.85 -1.48
N ASN A 221 -23.40 -31.05 -1.46
CA ASN A 221 -22.59 -31.53 -0.34
C ASN A 221 -21.18 -30.90 -0.34
N GLU A 222 -20.82 -30.22 0.74
CA GLU A 222 -19.54 -29.50 0.88
C GLU A 222 -18.31 -30.42 0.94
N ASP A 223 -18.45 -31.66 1.45
CA ASP A 223 -17.37 -32.65 1.42
C ASP A 223 -17.04 -33.03 -0.04
N PHE A 224 -18.06 -33.23 -0.87
CA PHE A 224 -17.86 -33.51 -2.30
C PHE A 224 -17.28 -32.30 -3.05
N ILE A 225 -17.60 -31.07 -2.63
CA ILE A 225 -16.97 -29.86 -3.18
C ILE A 225 -15.48 -29.84 -2.80
N SER A 226 -15.14 -30.17 -1.56
CA SER A 226 -13.75 -30.27 -1.10
C SER A 226 -12.96 -31.33 -1.89
N ASP A 227 -13.55 -32.51 -2.11
CA ASP A 227 -12.92 -33.58 -2.90
C ASP A 227 -12.75 -33.17 -4.37
N ALA A 228 -13.76 -32.52 -4.96
CA ALA A 228 -13.67 -31.98 -6.32
C ALA A 228 -12.59 -30.89 -6.41
N TYR A 229 -12.49 -30.02 -5.41
CA TYR A 229 -11.44 -29.00 -5.35
C TYR A 229 -10.05 -29.63 -5.22
N HIS A 230 -9.89 -30.71 -4.46
CA HIS A 230 -8.63 -31.44 -4.39
C HIS A 230 -8.19 -31.97 -5.76
N ASN A 231 -9.12 -32.59 -6.49
CA ASN A 231 -8.85 -33.07 -7.86
C ASN A 231 -8.49 -31.92 -8.80
N PHE A 232 -9.22 -30.81 -8.71
CA PHE A 232 -8.93 -29.58 -9.43
C PHE A 232 -7.53 -29.02 -9.12
N ASP A 233 -7.15 -28.91 -7.85
CA ASP A 233 -5.85 -28.36 -7.43
C ASP A 233 -4.73 -29.22 -8.01
N VAL A 234 -4.84 -30.55 -7.90
CA VAL A 234 -3.85 -31.48 -8.48
C VAL A 234 -3.75 -31.35 -10.00
N LYS A 235 -4.90 -31.27 -10.70
CA LYS A 235 -4.94 -31.19 -12.17
C LYS A 235 -4.38 -29.88 -12.71
N TYR A 236 -4.69 -28.77 -12.05
CA TYR A 236 -4.37 -27.42 -12.53
C TYR A 236 -3.18 -26.77 -11.81
N ASP A 237 -2.54 -27.39 -10.82
CA ASP A 237 -1.40 -26.79 -10.08
C ASP A 237 -0.29 -26.28 -11.02
N SER A 238 0.11 -27.11 -11.99
CA SER A 238 1.16 -26.74 -12.96
C SER A 238 0.78 -25.58 -13.89
N VAL A 239 -0.51 -25.27 -14.01
CA VAL A 239 -1.07 -24.26 -14.92
C VAL A 239 -1.41 -22.98 -14.15
N LEU A 240 -2.18 -23.10 -13.08
CA LEU A 240 -2.73 -22.00 -12.29
C LEU A 240 -1.89 -21.67 -11.06
N GLY A 241 -0.88 -22.48 -10.70
CA GLY A 241 -0.07 -22.26 -9.51
C GLY A 241 0.61 -20.89 -9.50
N SER A 242 1.22 -20.49 -10.62
CA SER A 242 1.84 -19.15 -10.74
C SER A 242 0.81 -18.02 -10.72
N TYR A 243 -0.38 -18.24 -11.28
CA TYR A 243 -1.50 -17.31 -11.22
C TYR A 243 -1.92 -17.07 -9.77
N PHE A 244 -2.26 -18.12 -9.02
CA PHE A 244 -2.65 -18.00 -7.62
C PHE A 244 -1.54 -17.43 -6.73
N ASN A 245 -0.29 -17.84 -6.96
CA ASN A 245 0.85 -17.31 -6.23
C ASN A 245 1.00 -15.80 -6.43
N SER A 246 0.88 -15.31 -7.67
CA SER A 246 0.98 -13.87 -7.95
C SER A 246 -0.10 -13.06 -7.22
N ILE A 247 -1.34 -13.56 -7.18
CA ILE A 247 -2.45 -12.92 -6.44
C ILE A 247 -2.12 -12.88 -4.96
N THR A 248 -1.69 -14.03 -4.43
CA THR A 248 -1.34 -14.19 -3.03
C THR A 248 -0.21 -13.26 -2.61
N THR A 249 0.82 -13.09 -3.46
CA THR A 249 1.93 -12.18 -3.22
C THR A 249 1.49 -10.72 -3.25
N ILE A 250 0.64 -10.32 -4.20
CA ILE A 250 0.12 -8.94 -4.26
C ILE A 250 -0.72 -8.64 -3.02
N ILE A 251 -1.60 -9.55 -2.61
CA ILE A 251 -2.42 -9.39 -1.41
C ILE A 251 -1.55 -9.28 -0.15
N LYS A 252 -0.53 -10.12 0.00
CA LYS A 252 0.43 -10.00 1.12
C LYS A 252 1.17 -8.66 1.09
N PHE A 253 1.63 -8.23 -0.08
CA PHE A 253 2.31 -6.95 -0.23
C PHE A 253 1.42 -5.76 0.16
N LEU A 254 0.14 -5.79 -0.23
CA LEU A 254 -0.84 -4.80 0.20
C LEU A 254 -1.03 -4.88 1.72
N ARG A 255 -1.41 -6.04 2.25
CA ARG A 255 -1.67 -6.26 3.67
C ARG A 255 -0.52 -5.80 4.57
N ASP A 256 0.71 -6.09 4.18
CA ASP A 256 1.91 -5.77 4.95
C ASP A 256 2.42 -4.33 4.71
N SER A 257 1.73 -3.55 3.88
CA SER A 257 2.07 -2.15 3.62
C SER A 257 1.73 -1.24 4.79
N GLN A 258 2.54 -0.19 4.99
CA GLN A 258 2.27 0.82 6.02
C GLN A 258 0.87 1.45 5.85
N TYR A 259 0.38 1.58 4.62
CA TYR A 259 -0.93 2.14 4.29
C TYR A 259 -2.09 1.28 4.82
N GLU A 260 -2.05 -0.03 4.58
CA GLU A 260 -3.08 -0.95 5.10
C GLU A 260 -3.02 -1.06 6.62
N ILE A 261 -1.81 -1.09 7.20
CA ILE A 261 -1.62 -1.15 8.65
C ILE A 261 -2.20 0.10 9.31
N GLU A 262 -1.93 1.29 8.78
CA GLU A 262 -2.47 2.56 9.29
C GLU A 262 -4.00 2.63 9.15
N ASP A 263 -4.55 2.20 8.01
CA ASP A 263 -6.00 2.13 7.78
C ASP A 263 -6.66 1.21 8.83
N ARG A 264 -6.08 0.04 9.10
CA ARG A 264 -6.60 -0.92 10.11
C ARG A 264 -6.54 -0.36 11.52
N ILE A 265 -5.40 0.20 11.92
CA ILE A 265 -5.21 0.77 13.27
C ILE A 265 -6.20 1.91 13.52
N ASN A 266 -6.44 2.75 12.52
CA ASN A 266 -7.30 3.92 12.64
C ASN A 266 -8.78 3.65 12.28
N ASN A 267 -9.12 2.41 11.90
CA ASN A 267 -10.43 2.04 11.37
C ASN A 267 -10.89 2.95 10.22
N LYS A 268 -9.98 3.22 9.27
CA LYS A 268 -10.19 4.02 8.06
C LYS A 268 -10.01 3.17 6.81
N GLN A 269 -10.32 3.75 5.65
CA GLN A 269 -10.11 3.13 4.35
C GLN A 269 -9.53 4.13 3.34
N ASP A 270 -8.66 5.02 3.79
CA ASP A 270 -8.12 6.11 2.97
C ASP A 270 -7.27 5.57 1.82
N ASN A 271 -6.69 4.37 1.97
CA ASN A 271 -5.81 3.72 1.01
C ASN A 271 -6.44 2.52 0.28
N LYS A 272 -7.77 2.34 0.37
CA LYS A 272 -8.49 1.25 -0.31
C LYS A 272 -8.34 1.24 -1.83
N ILE A 273 -7.91 2.36 -2.42
CA ILE A 273 -7.76 2.54 -3.87
C ILE A 273 -6.84 1.47 -4.49
N TYR A 274 -5.77 1.05 -3.80
CA TYR A 274 -4.87 0.01 -4.34
C TYR A 274 -5.56 -1.35 -4.42
N ARG A 275 -6.40 -1.67 -3.44
CA ARG A 275 -7.24 -2.87 -3.45
C ARG A 275 -8.24 -2.79 -4.60
N GLU A 276 -8.95 -1.67 -4.73
CA GLU A 276 -9.92 -1.45 -5.80
C GLU A 276 -9.28 -1.59 -7.18
N ILE A 277 -8.08 -1.02 -7.38
CA ILE A 277 -7.28 -1.16 -8.61
C ILE A 277 -6.95 -2.62 -8.85
N PHE A 278 -6.31 -3.31 -7.90
CA PHE A 278 -5.90 -4.69 -8.11
C PHE A 278 -7.09 -5.58 -8.41
N PHE A 279 -8.15 -5.47 -7.61
CA PHE A 279 -9.31 -6.29 -7.78
C PHE A 279 -10.07 -5.97 -9.07
N SER A 280 -10.09 -4.71 -9.55
CA SER A 280 -10.70 -4.31 -10.85
C SER A 280 -10.17 -5.08 -12.06
N GLN A 281 -9.02 -5.76 -11.92
CA GLN A 281 -8.43 -6.55 -13.00
C GLN A 281 -9.08 -7.92 -13.19
N PHE A 282 -9.80 -8.44 -12.19
CA PHE A 282 -10.36 -9.80 -12.25
C PHE A 282 -11.69 -9.86 -12.99
N ALA A 283 -11.78 -10.81 -13.92
CA ALA A 283 -13.03 -11.22 -14.51
C ALA A 283 -13.91 -11.99 -13.49
N PRO A 284 -15.23 -12.06 -13.68
CA PRO A 284 -16.09 -12.73 -12.72
C PRO A 284 -15.79 -14.23 -12.53
N ASN A 285 -15.34 -14.92 -13.58
CA ASN A 285 -14.87 -16.32 -13.49
C ASN A 285 -13.61 -16.45 -12.62
N GLU A 286 -12.69 -15.49 -12.68
CA GLU A 286 -11.48 -15.46 -11.85
C GLU A 286 -11.84 -15.30 -10.37
N ILE A 287 -12.76 -14.39 -10.05
CA ILE A 287 -13.22 -14.17 -8.68
C ILE A 287 -13.77 -15.46 -8.08
N MET A 288 -14.56 -16.22 -8.85
CA MET A 288 -15.12 -17.49 -8.39
C MET A 288 -14.02 -18.55 -8.13
N VAL A 289 -13.04 -18.65 -9.02
CA VAL A 289 -11.92 -19.60 -8.85
C VAL A 289 -11.02 -19.19 -7.68
N ILE A 290 -10.80 -17.89 -7.46
CA ILE A 290 -10.07 -17.35 -6.29
C ILE A 290 -10.83 -17.68 -4.99
N TYR A 291 -12.16 -17.59 -4.99
CA TYR A 291 -12.97 -17.99 -3.84
C TYR A 291 -12.71 -19.45 -3.45
N TYR A 292 -12.80 -20.38 -4.40
CA TYR A 292 -12.51 -21.80 -4.11
C TYR A 292 -11.07 -22.02 -3.64
N TYR A 293 -10.12 -21.32 -4.26
CA TYR A 293 -8.71 -21.35 -3.87
C TYR A 293 -8.48 -20.88 -2.42
N ALA A 294 -9.20 -19.84 -1.99
CA ALA A 294 -9.10 -19.32 -0.63
C ALA A 294 -9.83 -20.22 0.39
N LYS A 295 -11.00 -20.76 0.03
CA LYS A 295 -11.88 -21.52 0.93
C LYS A 295 -11.43 -22.96 1.15
N TYR A 296 -11.03 -23.68 0.11
CA TYR A 296 -10.83 -25.14 0.16
C TYR A 296 -9.35 -25.55 0.19
N ARG A 297 -8.40 -24.63 0.01
CA ARG A 297 -6.98 -24.91 0.19
C ARG A 297 -6.58 -24.69 1.66
N PRO A 298 -6.10 -25.72 2.39
CA PRO A 298 -5.87 -25.62 3.84
C PRO A 298 -4.88 -24.51 4.28
N SER A 299 -3.93 -24.12 3.42
CA SER A 299 -2.92 -23.09 3.74
C SER A 299 -3.41 -21.65 3.54
N ASN A 300 -4.67 -21.46 3.13
CA ASN A 300 -5.19 -20.17 2.66
C ASN A 300 -6.28 -19.56 3.56
N GLU A 301 -6.47 -20.03 4.80
CA GLU A 301 -7.42 -19.42 5.74
C GLU A 301 -7.21 -17.90 5.90
N TRP A 302 -5.95 -17.47 6.02
CA TRP A 302 -5.61 -16.05 6.10
C TRP A 302 -6.01 -15.27 4.83
N LEU A 303 -5.98 -15.91 3.65
CA LEU A 303 -6.38 -15.27 2.40
C LEU A 303 -7.89 -15.06 2.39
N LEU A 304 -8.66 -16.03 2.87
CA LEU A 304 -10.11 -15.90 2.98
C LEU A 304 -10.50 -14.72 3.88
N GLU A 305 -9.83 -14.57 5.03
CA GLU A 305 -10.03 -13.43 5.95
C GLU A 305 -9.66 -12.08 5.31
N GLU A 306 -8.57 -12.04 4.54
CA GLU A 306 -8.16 -10.83 3.82
C GLU A 306 -9.17 -10.46 2.70
N LEU A 307 -9.65 -11.44 1.95
CA LEU A 307 -10.67 -11.22 0.90
C LEU A 307 -12.00 -10.74 1.51
N LYS A 308 -12.35 -11.24 2.69
CA LYS A 308 -13.47 -10.76 3.51
C LYS A 308 -13.29 -9.31 3.94
N ALA A 309 -12.14 -8.96 4.51
CA ALA A 309 -11.82 -7.58 4.91
C ALA A 309 -11.88 -6.60 3.73
N TYR A 310 -11.61 -7.08 2.52
CA TYR A 310 -11.61 -6.29 1.30
C TYR A 310 -12.96 -6.20 0.59
N ASN A 311 -13.97 -6.92 1.07
CA ASN A 311 -15.30 -7.00 0.47
C ASN A 311 -15.26 -7.32 -1.03
N LEU A 312 -14.32 -8.18 -1.44
CA LEU A 312 -14.05 -8.46 -2.86
C LEU A 312 -15.27 -9.04 -3.58
N PHE A 313 -15.99 -9.92 -2.87
CA PHE A 313 -16.99 -10.79 -3.48
C PHE A 313 -18.33 -10.08 -3.70
N TYR A 314 -18.68 -9.09 -2.88
CA TYR A 314 -20.03 -8.54 -2.80
C TYR A 314 -20.47 -7.67 -4.00
N PRO A 315 -19.65 -6.77 -4.58
CA PRO A 315 -20.09 -5.94 -5.70
C PRO A 315 -19.99 -6.65 -7.06
N ARG A 316 -19.34 -7.84 -7.12
CA ARG A 316 -18.77 -8.36 -8.36
C ARG A 316 -19.15 -9.79 -8.71
N LEU A 317 -19.66 -10.57 -7.76
CA LEU A 317 -20.23 -11.88 -8.05
C LEU A 317 -21.72 -11.76 -8.34
N VAL A 318 -22.09 -12.27 -9.51
CA VAL A 318 -23.49 -12.48 -9.88
C VAL A 318 -23.84 -13.93 -9.54
N GLU A 319 -25.03 -14.18 -9.01
CA GLU A 319 -25.50 -15.52 -8.66
C GLU A 319 -25.39 -16.52 -9.83
N THR A 320 -25.43 -16.05 -11.07
CA THR A 320 -25.26 -16.85 -12.29
C THR A 320 -23.87 -17.48 -12.43
N LEU A 321 -22.88 -17.07 -11.62
CA LEU A 321 -21.52 -17.59 -11.63
C LEU A 321 -21.27 -18.68 -10.59
N TYR A 322 -22.19 -18.83 -9.62
CA TYR A 322 -22.10 -19.86 -8.60
C TYR A 322 -22.09 -21.24 -9.25
N LEU A 323 -21.19 -22.12 -8.80
CA LEU A 323 -21.14 -23.51 -9.26
C LEU A 323 -22.10 -24.39 -8.47
N PHE A 324 -22.26 -24.07 -7.18
CA PHE A 324 -22.98 -24.86 -6.18
C PHE A 324 -24.06 -24.02 -5.47
N CYS A 325 -24.61 -23.03 -6.17
CA CYS A 325 -25.79 -22.21 -5.83
C CYS A 325 -25.99 -21.95 -4.33
N ALA A 326 -26.73 -22.82 -3.62
CA ALA A 326 -27.09 -22.63 -2.22
C ALA A 326 -25.88 -22.57 -1.28
N VAL A 327 -24.87 -23.42 -1.49
CA VAL A 327 -23.64 -23.43 -0.67
C VAL A 327 -22.83 -22.18 -0.94
N ASP A 328 -22.60 -21.86 -2.23
CA ASP A 328 -21.86 -20.66 -2.61
C ASP A 328 -22.54 -19.39 -2.07
N ARG A 329 -23.87 -19.29 -2.22
CA ARG A 329 -24.65 -18.16 -1.69
C ARG A 329 -24.48 -18.02 -0.18
N SER A 330 -24.67 -19.11 0.57
CA SER A 330 -24.54 -19.09 2.03
C SER A 330 -23.14 -18.67 2.46
N ASN A 331 -22.11 -19.28 1.85
CA ASN A 331 -20.72 -19.02 2.18
C ASN A 331 -20.30 -17.58 1.82
N ILE A 332 -20.72 -17.06 0.67
CA ILE A 332 -20.40 -15.69 0.24
C ILE A 332 -21.17 -14.65 1.08
N GLU A 333 -22.41 -14.93 1.47
CA GLU A 333 -23.16 -14.07 2.40
C GLU A 333 -22.48 -14.01 3.77
N GLU A 334 -21.92 -15.13 4.28
CA GLU A 334 -21.14 -15.15 5.51
C GLU A 334 -19.83 -14.37 5.40
N LEU A 335 -19.16 -14.42 4.24
CA LEU A 335 -17.99 -13.60 3.96
C LEU A 335 -18.31 -12.10 3.84
N SER A 336 -19.58 -11.76 3.64
CA SER A 336 -20.04 -10.36 3.49
C SER A 336 -20.54 -9.74 4.81
N LYS A 337 -20.64 -10.53 5.88
CA LYS A 337 -21.03 -10.10 7.24
C LYS A 337 -19.79 -9.90 8.11
#